data_AF-A0A060C637-F1
#
_entry.id   AF-A0A060C637-F1
#
_cell.length_a   1.000
_cell.length_b   1.000
_cell.length_c   1.000
_cell.angle_alpha   90.00
_cell.angle_beta   90.00
_cell.angle_gamma   90.00
#
_symmetry.space_group_name_H-M   'P 1'
#
loop_
_entity.id
_entity.type
_entity.pdbx_description
1 polymer ?
#
loop_
_entity_poly.entity_id
_entity_poly.type
_entity_poly.pdbx_seq_one_letter_code
_entity_poly.pdbx_strand_id
1 'polypeptide(L)'
;RRSFHIHGVTGPDEYTTVVNNNLFTNVMARANLWEAATLVRSLVEDDPQAFARLQARIGVTMDEVAEWEACGDALLIPYDDVLRVHPQDEHFLERELWDLEHTPAEMRPLLLHYHPLVIYRFQVLKQADVVLAMFLQGDQFAPEAKRRDFEYYDPITTGTQRCRRRAVHRRC
;
A
#
# COMPACT_ATOMS: atom_id res chain seq x y z
N ARG A 1 -6.44 -21.81 4.83
CA ARG A 1 -6.19 -20.64 5.71
C ARG A 1 -7.29 -19.62 5.42
N ARG A 2 -7.76 -18.89 6.43
CA ARG A 2 -8.69 -17.77 6.22
C ARG A 2 -7.90 -16.61 5.61
N SER A 3 -8.45 -15.93 4.60
CA SER A 3 -7.87 -14.73 4.00
C SER A 3 -8.86 -13.57 4.13
N PHE A 4 -8.33 -12.38 4.34
CA PHE A 4 -9.09 -11.14 4.42
C PHE A 4 -8.69 -10.25 3.24
N HIS A 5 -9.69 -9.62 2.63
CA HIS A 5 -9.53 -8.88 1.40
C HIS A 5 -10.24 -7.53 1.52
N ILE A 6 -9.66 -6.49 0.93
CA ILE A 6 -10.27 -5.17 0.84
C ILE A 6 -10.50 -4.88 -0.64
N HIS A 7 -11.77 -4.72 -1.02
CA HIS A 7 -12.20 -4.61 -2.41
C HIS A 7 -12.75 -3.22 -2.73
N GLY A 8 -12.67 -2.83 -4.01
CA GLY A 8 -13.25 -1.58 -4.50
C GLY A 8 -12.59 -0.32 -3.92
N VAL A 9 -11.28 -0.36 -3.71
CA VAL A 9 -10.51 0.75 -3.12
C VAL A 9 -9.70 1.51 -4.15
N THR A 10 -9.24 2.69 -3.75
CA THR A 10 -8.28 3.51 -4.49
C THR A 10 -7.09 3.75 -3.57
N GLY A 11 -5.91 3.34 -4.00
CA GLY A 11 -4.66 3.57 -3.27
C GLY A 11 -4.15 5.01 -3.44
N PRO A 12 -2.93 5.30 -2.96
CA PRO A 12 -2.25 6.57 -3.23
C PRO A 12 -2.13 6.90 -4.71
N ASP A 13 -1.98 5.91 -5.59
CA ASP A 13 -1.95 6.14 -7.03
C ASP A 13 -3.37 6.38 -7.60
N GLU A 14 -3.69 7.64 -7.89
CA GLU A 14 -4.99 8.02 -8.47
C GLU A 14 -5.14 7.66 -9.97
N TYR A 15 -4.09 7.16 -10.63
CA TYR A 15 -4.21 6.57 -11.97
C TYR A 15 -4.76 5.14 -11.92
N THR A 16 -5.04 4.61 -10.74
CA THR A 16 -5.68 3.32 -10.53
C THR A 16 -6.81 3.47 -9.50
N THR A 17 -8.04 3.12 -9.86
CA THR A 17 -9.20 3.27 -8.95
C THR A 17 -10.09 2.03 -8.96
N VAL A 18 -10.84 1.82 -7.88
CA VAL A 18 -11.80 0.71 -7.74
C VAL A 18 -11.13 -0.65 -7.98
N VAL A 19 -10.00 -0.86 -7.31
CA VAL A 19 -9.23 -2.10 -7.39
C VAL A 19 -9.40 -2.96 -6.14
N ASN A 20 -9.07 -4.23 -6.28
CA ASN A 20 -9.07 -5.18 -5.18
C ASN A 20 -7.65 -5.38 -4.65
N ASN A 21 -7.54 -5.47 -3.33
CA ASN A 21 -6.30 -5.83 -2.66
C ASN A 21 -5.13 -4.89 -3.01
N ASN A 22 -5.40 -3.57 -3.05
CA ASN A 22 -4.33 -2.59 -3.19
C ASN A 22 -3.31 -2.77 -2.05
N LEU A 23 -2.04 -2.93 -2.42
CA LEU A 23 -1.00 -3.27 -1.47
C LEU A 23 -0.86 -2.21 -0.39
N PHE A 24 -0.82 -0.92 -0.75
CA PHE A 24 -0.71 0.14 0.23
C PHE A 24 -1.87 0.09 1.22
N THR A 25 -3.11 0.02 0.74
CA THR A 25 -4.30 -0.05 1.60
C THR A 25 -4.23 -1.24 2.55
N ASN A 26 -3.90 -2.44 2.05
CA ASN A 26 -3.87 -3.64 2.88
C ASN A 26 -2.74 -3.61 3.91
N VAL A 27 -1.55 -3.14 3.54
CA VAL A 27 -0.41 -2.99 4.45
C VAL A 27 -0.71 -1.99 5.57
N MET A 28 -1.27 -0.82 5.22
CA MET A 28 -1.61 0.19 6.21
C MET A 28 -2.77 -0.22 7.10
N ALA A 29 -3.79 -0.90 6.55
CA ALA A 29 -4.89 -1.45 7.34
C ALA A 29 -4.40 -2.49 8.36
N ARG A 30 -3.52 -3.41 7.93
CA ARG A 30 -2.89 -4.40 8.81
C ARG A 30 -2.09 -3.75 9.93
N ALA A 31 -1.24 -2.78 9.59
CA ALA A 31 -0.45 -2.04 10.57
C ALA A 31 -1.34 -1.36 11.62
N ASN A 32 -2.44 -0.73 11.17
CA ASN A 32 -3.40 -0.09 12.06
C ASN A 32 -4.10 -1.08 13.00
N LEU A 33 -4.53 -2.24 12.49
CA LEU A 33 -5.17 -3.29 13.29
C LEU A 33 -4.22 -3.85 14.35
N TRP A 34 -3.00 -4.20 13.96
CA TRP A 34 -1.98 -4.70 14.89
C TRP A 34 -1.59 -3.65 15.94
N GLU A 35 -1.40 -2.40 15.55
CA GLU A 35 -1.06 -1.33 16.48
C GLU A 35 -2.19 -1.07 17.47
N ALA A 36 -3.45 -1.01 17.00
CA ALA A 36 -4.61 -0.84 17.87
C ALA A 36 -4.72 -1.99 18.89
N ALA A 37 -4.53 -3.24 18.45
CA ALA A 37 -4.54 -4.39 19.34
C ALA A 37 -3.41 -4.33 20.37
N THR A 38 -2.19 -4.01 19.94
CA THR A 38 -1.01 -3.87 20.81
C THR A 38 -1.24 -2.80 21.86
N LEU A 39 -1.76 -1.63 21.48
CA LEU A 39 -2.04 -0.53 22.39
C LEU A 39 -3.13 -0.87 23.40
N VAL A 40 -4.18 -1.59 23.01
CA VAL A 40 -5.21 -1.99 23.96
C VAL A 40 -4.66 -3.03 24.95
N ARG A 41 -3.87 -3.99 24.47
CA ARG A 41 -3.24 -5.00 25.35
C ARG A 41 -2.27 -4.39 26.34
N SER A 42 -1.41 -3.48 25.91
CA SER A 42 -0.51 -2.77 26.83
C SER A 42 -1.29 -1.95 27.84
N LEU A 43 -2.40 -1.31 27.45
CA LEU A 43 -3.25 -0.56 28.38
C LEU A 43 -3.87 -1.45 29.46
N VAL A 44 -4.26 -2.68 29.13
CA VAL A 44 -4.79 -3.65 30.10
C VAL A 44 -3.75 -4.02 31.15
N GLU A 45 -2.48 -4.15 30.75
CA GLU A 45 -1.38 -4.53 31.64
C GLU A 45 -0.84 -3.34 32.45
N ASP A 46 -0.64 -2.20 31.80
CA ASP A 46 0.07 -1.04 32.35
C ASP A 46 -0.84 -0.05 33.09
N ASP A 47 -2.07 0.17 32.60
CA ASP A 47 -3.06 1.08 33.23
C ASP A 47 -4.51 0.55 33.08
N PRO A 48 -4.90 -0.42 33.93
CA PRO A 48 -6.26 -0.98 33.92
C PRO A 48 -7.36 0.06 34.11
N GLN A 49 -7.08 1.20 34.77
CA GLN A 49 -8.06 2.27 34.94
C GLN A 49 -8.27 3.04 33.64
N ALA A 50 -7.21 3.31 32.87
CA ALA A 50 -7.34 3.86 31.52
C ALA A 50 -8.07 2.90 30.59
N PHE A 51 -7.80 1.60 30.68
CA PHE A 51 -8.57 0.61 29.92
C PHE A 51 -10.05 0.64 30.27
N ALA A 52 -10.41 0.68 31.56
CA ALA A 52 -11.81 0.80 31.98
C ALA A 52 -12.47 2.09 31.45
N ARG A 53 -11.75 3.22 31.41
CA ARG A 53 -12.25 4.47 30.80
C ARG A 53 -12.43 4.33 29.28
N LEU A 54 -11.51 3.68 28.59
CA LEU A 54 -11.60 3.43 27.15
C LEU A 54 -12.82 2.56 26.84
N GLN A 55 -12.98 1.45 27.57
CA GLN A 55 -14.12 0.55 27.45
C GLN A 55 -15.44 1.27 27.71
N ALA A 56 -15.52 2.10 28.75
CA ALA A 56 -16.72 2.89 29.03
C ALA A 56 -17.04 3.92 27.93
N ARG A 57 -16.01 4.45 27.25
CA ARG A 57 -16.18 5.50 26.24
C ARG A 57 -16.56 4.96 24.86
N ILE A 58 -15.92 3.89 24.40
CA ILE A 58 -16.08 3.38 23.03
C ILE A 58 -16.55 1.93 22.95
N GLY A 59 -16.71 1.25 24.09
CA GLY A 59 -17.25 -0.11 24.12
C GLY A 59 -16.29 -1.21 23.65
N VAL A 60 -14.99 -0.92 23.51
CA VAL A 60 -14.00 -1.91 23.03
C VAL A 60 -13.98 -3.15 23.93
N THR A 61 -13.92 -4.32 23.30
CA THR A 61 -13.84 -5.61 24.01
C THR A 61 -12.57 -6.37 23.64
N MET A 62 -12.14 -7.31 24.50
CA MET A 62 -10.97 -8.13 24.19
C MET A 62 -11.23 -9.15 23.06
N ASP A 63 -12.48 -9.51 22.82
CA ASP A 63 -12.87 -10.34 21.67
C ASP A 63 -12.70 -9.56 20.35
N GLU A 64 -13.08 -8.28 20.35
CA GLU A 64 -12.88 -7.38 19.21
C GLU A 64 -11.38 -7.16 18.93
N VAL A 65 -10.57 -6.98 19.98
CA VAL A 65 -9.10 -6.90 19.88
C VAL A 65 -8.51 -8.16 19.23
N ALA A 66 -8.96 -9.35 19.66
CA ALA A 66 -8.52 -10.61 19.06
C ALA A 66 -8.96 -10.75 17.60
N GLU A 67 -10.13 -10.23 17.24
CA GLU A 67 -10.60 -10.17 15.86
C GLU A 67 -9.74 -9.24 15.00
N TRP A 68 -9.31 -8.09 15.51
CA TRP A 68 -8.40 -7.19 14.80
C TRP A 68 -7.06 -7.87 14.46
N GLU A 69 -6.46 -8.58 15.41
CA GLU A 69 -5.23 -9.36 15.19
C GLU A 69 -5.44 -10.43 14.12
N ALA A 70 -6.51 -11.22 14.25
CA ALA A 70 -6.84 -12.27 13.29
C ALA A 70 -7.11 -11.71 11.88
N CYS A 71 -7.71 -10.52 11.79
CA CYS A 71 -7.93 -9.81 10.53
C CYS A 71 -6.61 -9.31 9.94
N GLY A 72 -5.74 -8.70 10.76
CA GLY A 72 -4.40 -8.26 10.38
C GLY A 72 -3.54 -9.41 9.84
N ASP A 73 -3.57 -10.56 10.50
CA ASP A 73 -2.83 -11.75 10.10
C ASP A 73 -3.37 -12.39 8.81
N ALA A 74 -4.66 -12.21 8.53
CA ALA A 74 -5.33 -12.77 7.36
C ALA A 74 -5.32 -11.84 6.13
N LEU A 75 -4.98 -10.55 6.29
CA LEU A 75 -4.96 -9.56 5.21
C LEU A 75 -4.02 -9.98 4.08
N LEU A 76 -4.57 -10.10 2.87
CA LEU A 76 -3.80 -10.48 1.69
C LEU A 76 -2.82 -9.37 1.30
N ILE A 77 -1.53 -9.67 1.27
CA ILE A 77 -0.53 -8.81 0.62
C ILE A 77 -0.14 -9.48 -0.71
N PRO A 78 -0.41 -8.85 -1.86
CA PRO A 78 -0.13 -9.46 -3.15
C PRO A 78 1.39 -9.57 -3.36
N TYR A 79 1.83 -10.71 -3.88
CA TYR A 79 3.22 -10.98 -4.23
C TYR A 79 3.26 -11.92 -5.43
N ASP A 80 4.08 -11.58 -6.42
CA ASP A 80 4.28 -12.41 -7.60
C ASP A 80 5.61 -13.17 -7.47
N ASP A 81 5.56 -14.50 -7.45
CA ASP A 81 6.74 -15.35 -7.25
C ASP A 81 7.68 -15.39 -8.45
N VAL A 82 7.18 -15.06 -9.65
CA VAL A 82 7.94 -15.16 -10.91
C VAL A 82 8.82 -13.92 -11.09
N LEU A 83 8.21 -12.74 -11.05
CA LEU A 83 8.88 -11.43 -11.11
C LEU A 83 9.51 -11.06 -9.77
N ARG A 84 9.09 -11.69 -8.67
CA ARG A 84 9.55 -11.44 -7.30
C ARG A 84 9.30 -9.99 -6.85
N VAL A 85 8.20 -9.42 -7.32
CA VAL A 85 7.73 -8.07 -6.98
C VAL A 85 6.36 -8.16 -6.34
N HIS A 86 5.99 -7.14 -5.60
CA HIS A 86 4.65 -6.98 -5.07
C HIS A 86 3.80 -6.16 -6.06
N PRO A 87 2.75 -6.75 -6.67
CA PRO A 87 1.79 -6.00 -7.47
C PRO A 87 1.11 -4.89 -6.67
N GLN A 88 0.79 -3.76 -7.33
CA GLN A 88 0.07 -2.66 -6.69
C GLN A 88 -1.34 -3.07 -6.27
N ASP A 89 -1.96 -3.94 -7.05
CA ASP A 89 -3.25 -4.58 -6.80
C ASP A 89 -3.28 -5.95 -7.49
N GLU A 90 -4.32 -6.74 -7.23
CA GLU A 90 -4.46 -8.13 -7.69
C GLU A 90 -4.27 -8.32 -9.20
N HIS A 91 -4.65 -7.33 -10.01
CA HIS A 91 -4.61 -7.42 -11.47
C HIS A 91 -3.61 -6.45 -12.11
N PHE A 92 -2.75 -5.80 -11.32
CA PHE A 92 -1.85 -4.76 -11.82
C PHE A 92 -0.92 -5.28 -12.93
N LEU A 93 -0.33 -6.47 -12.75
CA LEU A 93 0.62 -7.06 -13.69
C LEU A 93 -0.02 -7.52 -15.01
N GLU A 94 -1.35 -7.65 -15.06
CA GLU A 94 -2.10 -8.04 -16.26
C GLU A 94 -2.29 -6.87 -17.23
N ARG A 95 -2.03 -5.64 -16.78
CA ARG A 95 -2.20 -4.40 -17.54
C ARG A 95 -1.07 -4.19 -18.53
N GLU A 96 -1.31 -3.38 -19.55
CA GLU A 96 -0.28 -3.02 -20.53
C GLU A 96 0.70 -1.99 -19.96
N LEU A 97 1.95 -1.97 -20.41
CA LEU A 97 2.89 -0.92 -20.01
C LEU A 97 2.56 0.38 -20.74
N TRP A 98 2.49 1.50 -20.01
CA TRP A 98 2.37 2.81 -20.65
C TRP A 98 3.73 3.26 -21.19
N ASP A 99 3.76 3.74 -22.44
CA ASP A 99 4.97 4.28 -23.05
C ASP A 99 5.31 5.70 -22.54
N LEU A 100 5.87 5.75 -21.33
CA LEU A 100 6.27 7.01 -20.70
C LEU A 100 7.46 7.68 -21.36
N GLU A 101 8.28 6.93 -22.11
CA GLU A 101 9.45 7.46 -22.81
C GLU A 101 9.00 8.36 -23.97
N HIS A 102 8.01 7.92 -24.75
CA HIS A 102 7.50 8.67 -25.89
C HIS A 102 6.31 9.59 -25.56
N THR A 103 5.83 9.60 -24.31
CA THR A 103 4.76 10.52 -23.89
C THR A 103 5.31 11.94 -23.68
N PRO A 104 4.82 12.95 -24.45
CA PRO A 104 5.28 14.34 -24.33
C PRO A 104 5.07 14.91 -22.92
N ALA A 105 5.95 15.84 -22.51
CA ALA A 105 5.91 16.41 -21.16
C ALA A 105 4.65 17.25 -20.92
N GLU A 106 4.14 17.92 -21.96
CA GLU A 106 2.92 18.71 -21.96
C GLU A 106 1.64 17.88 -21.78
N MET A 107 1.72 16.56 -22.00
CA MET A 107 0.61 15.63 -21.75
C MET A 107 0.57 15.15 -20.30
N ARG A 108 1.46 15.68 -19.44
CA ARG A 108 1.50 15.37 -18.01
C ARG A 108 0.92 16.54 -17.19
N PRO A 109 0.09 16.27 -16.17
CA PRO A 109 -0.38 14.96 -15.71
C PRO A 109 -1.43 14.32 -16.63
N LEU A 110 -1.32 12.99 -16.85
CA LEU A 110 -2.11 12.25 -17.84
C LEU A 110 -3.62 12.42 -17.66
N LEU A 111 -4.09 12.55 -16.42
CA LEU A 111 -5.52 12.72 -16.10
C LEU A 111 -6.15 13.97 -16.73
N LEU A 112 -5.35 14.99 -17.09
CA LEU A 112 -5.85 16.19 -17.75
C LEU A 112 -5.96 16.05 -19.28
N HIS A 113 -5.34 15.02 -19.87
CA HIS A 113 -5.21 14.85 -21.31
C HIS A 113 -5.81 13.54 -21.84
N TYR A 114 -5.94 12.53 -20.99
CA TYR A 114 -6.47 11.22 -21.32
C TYR A 114 -7.69 10.91 -20.46
N HIS A 115 -8.67 10.25 -21.08
CA HIS A 115 -9.84 9.79 -20.34
C HIS A 115 -9.41 8.76 -19.27
N PRO A 116 -9.94 8.80 -18.03
CA PRO A 116 -9.51 7.91 -16.94
C PRO A 116 -9.56 6.42 -17.31
N LEU A 117 -10.61 5.97 -18.00
CA LEU A 117 -10.75 4.58 -18.46
C LEU A 117 -9.65 4.11 -19.44
N VAL A 118 -8.94 5.04 -20.07
CA VAL A 118 -7.75 4.71 -20.85
C VAL A 118 -6.61 4.43 -19.90
N ILE A 119 -6.32 5.35 -18.99
CA ILE A 119 -5.19 5.30 -18.05
C ILE A 119 -5.25 4.05 -17.16
N TYR A 120 -6.44 3.69 -16.66
CA TYR A 120 -6.64 2.59 -15.70
C TYR A 120 -6.23 1.20 -16.23
N ARG A 121 -6.11 1.07 -17.56
CA ARG A 121 -5.74 -0.17 -18.25
C ARG A 121 -4.23 -0.37 -18.36
N PHE A 122 -3.44 0.58 -17.88
CA PHE A 122 -1.99 0.56 -18.00
C PHE A 122 -1.28 0.54 -16.65
N GLN A 123 -0.05 0.03 -16.66
CA GLN A 123 0.91 0.09 -15.58
C GLN A 123 1.58 1.48 -15.60
N VAL A 124 0.90 2.48 -15.04
CA VAL A 124 1.44 3.84 -14.91
C VAL A 124 0.93 4.49 -13.64
N LEU A 125 1.86 5.05 -12.86
CA LEU A 125 1.54 5.64 -11.58
C LEU A 125 1.61 7.17 -11.64
N LYS A 126 0.67 7.85 -11.00
CA LYS A 126 0.72 9.30 -10.74
C LYS A 126 1.81 9.62 -9.72
N GLN A 127 1.84 8.85 -8.64
CA GLN A 127 2.70 9.01 -7.48
C GLN A 127 2.98 7.64 -6.84
N ALA A 128 3.93 7.58 -5.91
CA ALA A 128 4.34 6.32 -5.29
C ALA A 128 3.19 5.66 -4.50
N ASP A 129 3.00 4.36 -4.70
CA ASP A 129 2.00 3.52 -4.02
C ASP A 129 2.68 2.38 -3.25
N VAL A 130 3.15 1.33 -3.94
CA VAL A 130 3.87 0.20 -3.32
C VAL A 130 5.14 0.66 -2.61
N VAL A 131 5.94 1.50 -3.27
CA VAL A 131 7.16 2.07 -2.68
C VAL A 131 6.84 2.92 -1.43
N LEU A 132 5.68 3.60 -1.40
CA LEU A 132 5.26 4.37 -0.23
C LEU A 132 4.89 3.44 0.94
N ALA A 133 4.21 2.32 0.68
CA ALA A 133 3.90 1.33 1.70
C ALA A 133 5.19 0.75 2.32
N MET A 134 6.17 0.43 1.47
CA MET A 134 7.49 -0.06 1.91
C MET A 134 8.33 0.99 2.62
N PHE A 135 8.09 2.27 2.37
CA PHE A 135 8.72 3.34 3.13
C PHE A 135 8.11 3.47 4.53
N LEU A 136 6.77 3.43 4.64
CA LEU A 136 6.06 3.60 5.92
C LEU A 136 6.10 2.37 6.82
N GLN A 137 6.17 1.17 6.24
CA GLN A 137 6.17 -0.12 6.96
C GLN A 137 7.40 -0.96 6.56
N GLY A 138 8.57 -0.31 6.45
CA GLY A 138 9.75 -0.91 5.81
C GLY A 138 10.37 -2.10 6.53
N ASP A 139 10.08 -2.26 7.80
CA ASP A 139 10.47 -3.38 8.67
C ASP A 139 9.67 -4.65 8.38
N GLN A 140 8.53 -4.53 7.71
CA GLN A 140 7.70 -5.66 7.25
C GLN A 140 8.22 -6.28 5.95
N PHE A 141 9.23 -5.68 5.30
CA PHE A 141 9.72 -6.10 3.99
C PHE A 141 11.24 -6.32 3.99
N ALA A 142 11.67 -7.43 3.40
CA ALA A 142 13.08 -7.73 3.20
C ALA A 142 13.76 -6.63 2.36
N PRO A 143 15.01 -6.22 2.68
CA PRO A 143 15.75 -5.23 1.91
C PRO A 143 15.81 -5.52 0.40
N GLU A 144 15.97 -6.80 0.03
CA GLU A 144 16.03 -7.23 -1.36
C GLU A 144 14.68 -7.10 -2.07
N ALA A 145 13.57 -7.31 -1.36
CA ALA A 145 12.23 -7.10 -1.93
C ALA A 145 12.01 -5.61 -2.19
N LYS A 146 12.28 -4.76 -1.19
CA LYS A 146 12.19 -3.29 -1.32
C LYS A 146 12.98 -2.77 -2.52
N ARG A 147 14.19 -3.31 -2.73
CA ARG A 147 15.01 -2.95 -3.88
C ARG A 147 14.36 -3.35 -5.21
N ARG A 148 13.87 -4.59 -5.34
CA ARG A 148 13.23 -5.06 -6.58
C ARG A 148 11.96 -4.27 -6.90
N ASP A 149 11.14 -4.02 -5.90
CA ASP A 149 9.92 -3.23 -6.06
C ASP A 149 10.24 -1.78 -6.44
N PHE A 150 11.26 -1.18 -5.83
CA PHE A 150 11.72 0.15 -6.24
C PHE A 150 12.20 0.16 -7.70
N GLU A 151 13.03 -0.80 -8.10
CA GLU A 151 13.55 -0.91 -9.48
C GLU A 151 12.42 -1.15 -10.49
N TYR A 152 11.35 -1.84 -10.11
CA TYR A 152 10.17 -2.08 -10.94
C TYR A 152 9.24 -0.85 -11.07
N TYR A 153 8.93 -0.17 -9.95
CA TYR A 153 7.96 0.94 -9.94
C TYR A 153 8.55 2.31 -10.33
N ASP A 154 9.84 2.57 -10.11
CA ASP A 154 10.46 3.86 -10.50
C ASP A 154 10.30 4.21 -11.98
N PRO A 155 10.53 3.31 -12.96
CA PRO A 155 10.37 3.62 -14.38
C PRO A 155 8.94 3.93 -14.81
N ILE A 156 7.95 3.36 -14.12
CA ILE A 156 6.52 3.50 -14.47
C ILE A 156 5.80 4.59 -13.66
N THR A 157 6.51 5.34 -12.82
CA THR A 157 5.93 6.46 -12.04
C THR A 157 6.19 7.81 -12.70
N THR A 158 5.13 8.59 -12.93
CA THR A 158 5.22 9.88 -13.66
C THR A 158 5.83 11.03 -12.85
N GLY A 159 5.59 11.07 -11.53
CA GLY A 159 6.06 12.14 -10.63
C GLY A 159 7.54 12.06 -10.20
N THR A 160 8.26 11.00 -10.55
CA THR A 160 9.63 10.73 -10.05
C THR A 160 10.74 11.48 -10.78
N GLN A 161 10.47 12.27 -11.82
CA GLN A 161 11.51 13.11 -12.45
C GLN A 161 12.19 14.06 -11.44
N ARG A 162 11.49 14.45 -10.35
CA ARG A 162 12.09 15.22 -9.25
C ARG A 162 12.94 14.38 -8.28
N CYS A 163 12.66 13.10 -8.14
CA CYS A 163 13.38 12.17 -7.26
C CYS A 163 14.60 11.53 -7.93
N ARG A 164 14.58 11.31 -9.26
CA ARG A 164 15.71 10.75 -10.01
C ARG A 164 17.00 11.56 -9.88
N ARG A 165 16.92 12.88 -9.69
CA ARG A 165 18.10 13.74 -9.43
C ARG A 165 18.65 13.64 -8.00
N ARG A 166 17.92 13.06 -7.04
CA ARG A 166 18.33 12.94 -5.63
C ARG A 166 18.60 11.50 -5.18
N ALA A 167 17.91 10.51 -5.74
CA ALA A 167 18.04 9.11 -5.34
C ALA A 167 19.38 8.46 -5.74
N VAL A 168 20.04 8.93 -6.81
CA VAL A 168 21.38 8.42 -7.21
C VAL A 168 22.47 8.79 -6.18
N HIS A 169 22.20 9.64 -5.19
CA HIS A 169 23.19 10.09 -4.21
C HIS A 169 22.88 9.79 -2.74
N ARG A 170 21.70 9.27 -2.39
CA ARG A 170 21.43 8.86 -1.01
C ARG A 170 20.65 7.56 -0.97
N ARG A 171 21.29 6.56 -0.39
CA ARG A 171 20.75 5.26 0.00
C ARG A 171 19.41 5.46 0.70
N CYS A 172 18.34 4.98 0.09
CA CYS A 172 17.14 4.53 0.79
C CYS A 172 17.39 3.11 1.31
#